data_AF-A0AAT9G7A1-F1
#
_entry.id   AF-A0AAT9G7A1-F1
#
_cell.length_a   1.000
_cell.length_b   1.000
_cell.length_c   1.000
_cell.angle_alpha   90.00
_cell.angle_beta   90.00
_cell.angle_gamma   90.00
#
_symmetry.space_group_name_H-M   'P 1'
#
loop_
_entity.id
_entity.type
_entity.pdbx_description
1 polymer ?
#
loop_
_entity_poly.entity_id
_entity_poly.type
_entity_poly.pdbx_seq_one_letter_code
_entity_poly.pdbx_strand_id
1 'polypeptide(L)'
;MISGIYGKVFGDRGYISKELFDDLYDKGIQLITRVKKNMKNILIPITDKVMLLKRTLIETVIGKLKFLDKLEHSRHRSVTNAFSHMLSCLINYQLLENKPSIKTLLPIVSLLK
;
A
#
# COMPACT_ATOMS: atom_id res chain seq x y z
N MET A 1 -0.89 8.30 -18.88
CA MET A 1 -1.47 8.26 -17.52
C MET A 1 -2.46 7.11 -17.45
N ILE A 2 -2.51 6.36 -16.36
CA ILE A 2 -3.37 5.16 -16.25
C ILE A 2 -4.83 5.63 -16.18
N SER A 3 -5.62 5.37 -17.22
CA SER A 3 -7.05 5.69 -17.29
C SER A 3 -7.89 4.56 -16.71
N GLY A 4 -8.95 4.88 -15.96
CA GLY A 4 -9.92 3.90 -15.46
C GLY A 4 -9.65 3.35 -14.05
N ILE A 5 -8.73 3.93 -13.28
CA ILE A 5 -8.54 3.60 -11.87
C ILE A 5 -9.31 4.60 -11.02
N TYR A 6 -10.19 4.10 -10.16
CA TYR A 6 -10.94 4.86 -9.16
C TYR A 6 -10.93 4.10 -7.83
N GLY A 7 -11.08 4.81 -6.71
CA GLY A 7 -11.18 4.19 -5.39
C GLY A 7 -10.29 4.84 -4.33
N LYS A 8 -10.14 4.13 -3.21
CA LYS A 8 -9.38 4.61 -2.04
C LYS A 8 -7.98 4.02 -2.01
N VAL A 9 -6.98 4.88 -1.84
CA VAL A 9 -5.57 4.49 -1.71
C VAL A 9 -5.11 4.80 -0.30
N PHE A 10 -4.61 3.79 0.41
CA PHE A 10 -4.12 3.94 1.79
C PHE A 10 -2.60 3.99 1.80
N GLY A 11 -2.02 5.08 2.30
CA GLY A 11 -0.60 5.30 2.23
C GLY A 11 -0.05 6.17 3.35
N ASP A 12 1.28 6.32 3.35
CA ASP A 12 1.90 7.40 4.10
C ASP A 12 1.85 8.67 3.26
N ARG A 13 1.65 9.80 3.93
CA ARG A 13 1.59 11.10 3.27
C ARG A 13 2.89 11.49 2.57
N GLY A 14 4.03 10.94 3.01
CA GLY A 14 5.34 11.13 2.38
C GLY A 14 5.59 12.55 1.87
N TYR A 15 6.05 12.65 0.62
CA TYR A 15 6.28 13.86 -0.15
C TYR A 15 5.18 14.12 -1.20
N ILE A 16 3.92 13.81 -0.87
CA ILE A 16 2.82 14.04 -1.81
C ILE A 16 2.49 15.54 -1.80
N SER A 17 2.65 16.20 -2.95
CA SER A 17 2.30 17.60 -3.12
C SER A 17 0.79 17.78 -3.02
N LYS A 18 0.36 18.98 -2.64
CA LYS A 18 -1.07 19.31 -2.59
C LYS A 18 -1.71 19.22 -3.98
N GLU A 19 -0.98 19.68 -5.01
CA GLU A 19 -1.40 19.59 -6.41
C GLU A 19 -1.66 18.14 -6.83
N LEU A 20 -0.75 17.20 -6.51
CA LEU A 20 -0.95 15.79 -6.82
C LEU A 20 -2.15 15.19 -6.07
N PHE A 21 -2.41 15.66 -4.85
CA PHE A 21 -3.59 15.22 -4.08
C PHE A 21 -4.88 15.67 -4.77
N ASP A 22 -4.95 16.94 -5.16
CA ASP A 22 -6.13 17.52 -5.82
C ASP A 22 -6.35 16.85 -7.20
N ASP A 23 -5.30 16.68 -8.00
CA ASP A 23 -5.34 15.97 -9.29
C ASP A 23 -5.84 14.52 -9.19
N LEU A 24 -5.41 13.80 -8.13
CA LEU A 24 -5.86 12.43 -7.88
C LEU A 24 -7.33 12.40 -7.45
N TYR A 25 -7.73 13.35 -6.62
CA TYR A 25 -9.11 13.47 -6.16
C TYR A 25 -10.06 13.73 -7.33
N ASP A 26 -9.70 14.62 -8.26
CA ASP A 26 -10.48 14.91 -9.46
C ASP A 26 -10.61 13.70 -10.39
N LYS A 27 -9.62 12.78 -10.35
CA LYS A 27 -9.65 11.49 -11.06
C LYS A 27 -10.43 10.39 -10.32
N GLY A 28 -11.05 10.70 -9.18
CA GLY A 28 -11.79 9.72 -8.36
C GLY A 28 -10.90 8.82 -7.51
N ILE A 29 -9.64 9.21 -7.29
CA ILE A 29 -8.68 8.50 -6.44
C ILE A 29 -8.56 9.24 -5.11
N GLN A 30 -9.18 8.69 -4.06
CA GLN A 30 -9.12 9.25 -2.73
C GLN A 30 -7.90 8.74 -1.98
N LEU A 31 -6.90 9.60 -1.81
CA LEU A 31 -5.72 9.28 -1.02
C LEU A 31 -6.01 9.46 0.48
N ILE A 32 -5.97 8.36 1.23
CA ILE A 32 -6.19 8.33 2.67
C ILE A 32 -4.85 8.14 3.38
N THR A 33 -4.50 9.10 4.25
CA THR A 33 -3.23 9.14 4.98
C THR A 33 -3.47 9.47 6.45
N ARG A 34 -2.50 9.15 7.31
CA ARG A 34 -2.56 9.59 8.71
C ARG A 34 -2.39 11.11 8.82
N VAL A 35 -3.20 11.73 9.67
CA VAL A 35 -3.05 13.13 10.06
C VAL A 35 -1.75 13.29 10.85
N LYS A 36 -0.85 14.16 10.39
CA LYS A 36 0.40 14.50 11.10
C LYS A 36 0.14 15.52 12.21
N LYS A 37 1.03 15.60 13.21
CA LYS A 37 0.91 16.51 14.37
C LYS A 37 0.65 17.99 14.01
N ASN A 38 1.19 18.46 12.88
CA ASN A 38 1.07 19.86 12.43
C ASN A 38 -0.09 20.09 11.44
N MET A 39 -0.96 19.09 11.26
CA MET A 39 -2.12 19.22 10.38
C MET A 39 -3.38 19.57 11.18
N LYS A 40 -4.30 20.28 10.52
CA LYS A 40 -5.67 20.43 11.02
C LYS A 40 -6.30 19.04 11.16
N ASN A 41 -6.96 18.81 12.30
CA ASN A 41 -7.67 17.56 12.52
C ASN A 41 -8.82 17.45 11.52
N ILE A 42 -8.95 16.30 10.87
CA ILE A 42 -10.00 16.01 9.91
C ILE A 42 -10.76 14.77 10.39
N LEU A 43 -12.08 14.80 10.23
CA LEU A 43 -12.91 13.63 10.50
C LEU A 43 -12.66 12.58 9.41
N ILE A 44 -12.25 11.39 9.82
CA ILE A 44 -11.99 10.25 8.94
C ILE A 44 -12.99 9.14 9.32
N PRO A 45 -13.67 8.51 8.34
CA PRO A 45 -14.54 7.37 8.61
C PRO A 45 -13.81 6.27 9.40
N ILE A 46 -14.52 5.61 10.31
CA ILE A 46 -13.94 4.56 11.17
C ILE A 46 -13.35 3.42 10.31
N THR A 47 -14.03 3.07 9.22
CA THR A 47 -13.56 2.06 8.24
C THR A 47 -12.21 2.44 7.64
N ASP A 48 -12.06 3.68 7.21
CA ASP A 48 -10.82 4.21 6.63
C ASP A 48 -9.69 4.27 7.67
N LYS A 49 -10.02 4.61 8.92
CA LYS A 49 -9.08 4.58 10.04
C LYS A 49 -8.60 3.15 10.36
N VAL A 50 -9.49 2.17 10.33
CA VAL A 50 -9.14 0.74 10.50
C VAL A 50 -8.24 0.27 9.36
N MET A 51 -8.55 0.63 8.12
CA MET A 51 -7.71 0.31 6.95
C MET A 51 -6.30 0.91 7.07
N LEU A 52 -6.18 2.16 7.53
CA LEU A 52 -4.87 2.77 7.83
C LEU A 52 -4.07 1.99 8.88
N LEU A 53 -4.72 1.42 9.90
CA LEU A 53 -4.05 0.58 10.90
C LEU A 53 -3.58 -0.77 10.33
N LYS A 54 -4.32 -1.32 9.37
CA LYS A 54 -3.98 -2.60 8.69
C LYS A 54 -2.91 -2.45 7.60
N ARG A 55 -2.40 -1.24 7.36
CA ARG A 55 -1.36 -0.96 6.36
C ARG A 55 -0.03 -1.69 6.64
N THR A 56 0.19 -2.18 7.87
CA THR A 56 1.31 -3.09 8.22
C THR A 56 1.33 -4.38 7.39
N LEU A 57 0.20 -4.74 6.77
CA LEU A 57 0.16 -5.83 5.80
C LEU A 57 1.06 -5.55 4.60
N ILE A 58 1.10 -4.31 4.09
CA ILE A 58 1.97 -3.94 2.97
C ILE A 58 3.44 -4.08 3.37
N GLU A 59 3.80 -3.65 4.57
CA GLU A 59 5.15 -3.82 5.11
C GLU A 59 5.51 -5.31 5.23
N THR A 60 4.56 -6.16 5.61
CA THR A 60 4.73 -7.62 5.67
C THR A 60 4.94 -8.22 4.29
N VAL A 61 4.17 -7.78 3.28
CA VAL A 61 4.34 -8.21 1.88
C VAL A 61 5.73 -7.82 1.37
N ILE A 62 6.14 -6.57 1.57
CA ILE A 62 7.46 -6.09 1.17
C ILE A 62 8.56 -6.87 1.89
N GLY A 63 8.41 -7.11 3.20
CA GLY A 63 9.35 -7.92 3.97
C GLY A 63 9.49 -9.35 3.44
N LYS A 64 8.37 -9.99 3.08
CA LYS A 64 8.38 -11.32 2.43
C LYS A 64 9.10 -11.30 1.09
N LEU A 65 8.82 -10.33 0.24
CA LEU A 65 9.49 -10.18 -1.06
C LEU A 65 11.01 -10.02 -0.93
N LYS A 66 11.46 -9.25 0.06
CA LYS A 66 12.90 -9.08 0.34
C LYS A 66 13.54 -10.37 0.86
N PHE A 67 12.91 -11.01 1.84
CA PHE A 67 13.50 -12.16 2.55
C PHE A 67 13.39 -13.48 1.78
N LEU A 68 12.18 -13.83 1.31
CA LEU A 68 11.91 -15.12 0.66
C LEU A 68 12.25 -15.08 -0.83
N ASP A 69 11.80 -14.02 -1.52
CA ASP A 69 11.95 -13.92 -2.97
C ASP A 69 13.29 -13.28 -3.39
N LYS A 70 14.19 -13.01 -2.43
CA LYS A 70 15.52 -12.41 -2.64
C LYS A 70 15.52 -11.18 -3.54
N LEU A 71 14.44 -10.40 -3.50
CA LEU A 71 14.25 -9.23 -4.36
C LEU A 71 15.47 -8.29 -4.30
N GLU A 72 16.07 -8.16 -3.12
CA GLU A 72 17.32 -7.43 -2.91
C GLU A 72 18.51 -8.35 -3.17
N HIS A 73 19.03 -8.29 -4.41
CA HIS A 73 20.17 -9.08 -4.84
C HIS A 73 21.32 -8.18 -5.33
N SER A 74 22.53 -8.40 -4.81
CA SER A 74 23.69 -7.56 -5.12
C SER A 74 24.52 -8.03 -6.33
N ARG A 75 24.28 -9.24 -6.87
CA ARG A 75 25.14 -9.81 -7.93
C ARG A 75 24.66 -9.55 -9.35
N HIS A 76 23.80 -8.55 -9.56
CA HIS A 76 23.40 -8.16 -10.90
C HIS A 76 24.58 -7.52 -11.64
N ARG A 77 24.94 -8.08 -12.81
CA ARG A 77 26.01 -7.57 -13.68
C ARG A 77 25.49 -6.63 -14.78
N SER A 78 24.17 -6.49 -14.90
CA SER A 78 23.51 -5.56 -15.81
C SER A 78 22.16 -5.11 -15.24
N VAL A 79 21.72 -3.93 -15.65
CA VAL A 79 20.41 -3.36 -15.26
C VAL A 79 19.27 -4.22 -15.81
N THR A 80 19.39 -4.72 -17.04
CA THR A 80 18.39 -5.60 -17.67
C THR A 80 18.17 -6.88 -16.88
N ASN A 81 19.24 -7.50 -16.38
CA ASN A 81 19.15 -8.70 -15.55
C ASN A 81 18.59 -8.41 -14.15
N ALA A 82 18.81 -7.20 -13.62
CA ALA A 82 18.17 -6.78 -12.38
C ALA A 82 16.64 -6.68 -12.56
N PHE A 83 16.17 -6.06 -13.65
CA PHE A 83 14.74 -5.95 -13.94
C PHE A 83 14.07 -7.30 -14.20
N SER A 84 14.70 -8.20 -14.96
CA SER A 84 14.16 -9.54 -15.20
C SER A 84 14.03 -10.34 -13.90
N HIS A 85 15.04 -10.26 -13.03
CA HIS A 85 15.00 -10.88 -11.71
C HIS A 85 13.88 -10.30 -10.84
N MET A 86 13.78 -8.98 -10.73
CA MET A 86 12.70 -8.33 -9.95
C MET A 86 11.31 -8.76 -10.44
N LEU A 87 11.10 -8.84 -11.75
CA LEU A 87 9.84 -9.32 -12.33
C LEU A 87 9.58 -10.80 -11.98
N SER A 88 10.62 -11.64 -12.06
CA SER A 88 10.52 -13.06 -11.66
C SER A 88 10.16 -13.22 -10.19
N CYS A 89 10.70 -12.40 -9.30
CA CYS A 89 10.35 -12.40 -7.88
C CYS A 89 8.87 -12.07 -7.66
N LEU A 90 8.34 -11.07 -8.38
CA LEU A 90 6.93 -10.70 -8.29
C LEU A 90 6.01 -11.81 -8.82
N ILE A 91 6.40 -12.47 -9.92
CA ILE A 91 5.67 -13.63 -10.45
C ILE A 91 5.68 -14.77 -9.44
N ASN A 92 6.84 -15.10 -8.85
CA ASN A 92 6.96 -16.14 -7.83
C ASN A 92 6.05 -15.86 -6.64
N TYR A 93 6.06 -14.62 -6.14
CA TYR A 93 5.18 -14.19 -5.07
C TYR A 93 3.70 -14.39 -5.41
N GLN A 94 3.30 -14.16 -6.67
CA GLN A 94 1.93 -14.38 -7.10
C GLN A 94 1.53 -15.86 -7.15
N LEU A 95 2.48 -16.78 -7.33
CA LEU A 95 2.23 -18.22 -7.33
C LEU A 95 2.19 -18.83 -5.91
N LEU A 96 2.67 -18.11 -4.89
CA LEU A 96 2.61 -18.57 -3.51
C LEU A 96 1.17 -18.67 -3.00
N GLU A 97 0.83 -19.79 -2.36
CA GLU A 97 -0.50 -20.01 -1.77
C GLU A 97 -0.73 -19.16 -0.50
N ASN A 98 0.33 -18.97 0.30
CA ASN A 98 0.25 -18.35 1.64
C ASN A 98 0.49 -16.83 1.62
N LYS A 99 -0.45 -16.09 1.03
CA LYS A 99 -0.41 -14.62 0.99
C LYS A 99 -0.98 -13.99 2.27
N PRO A 100 -0.32 -12.98 2.85
CA PRO A 100 -0.88 -12.24 3.97
C PRO A 100 -2.17 -11.55 3.53
N SER A 101 -3.24 -11.73 4.30
CA SER A 101 -4.56 -11.18 4.01
C SER A 101 -5.19 -10.59 5.27
N ILE A 102 -6.06 -9.60 5.09
CA ILE A 102 -6.85 -9.03 6.18
C ILE A 102 -8.04 -9.97 6.41
N LYS A 103 -7.97 -10.82 7.44
CA LYS A 103 -9.06 -11.76 7.76
C LYS A 103 -10.30 -11.09 8.36
N THR A 104 -10.12 -10.00 9.09
CA THR A 104 -11.21 -9.35 9.84
C THR A 104 -11.04 -7.84 9.84
N LEU A 105 -12.06 -7.13 9.33
CA LEU A 105 -12.19 -5.68 9.39
C LEU A 105 -12.97 -5.20 10.63
N LEU A 106 -13.60 -6.14 11.35
CA LEU A 106 -14.54 -5.88 12.44
C LEU A 106 -14.09 -6.54 13.74
N PRO A 107 -13.53 -5.75 14.65
CA PRO A 107 -13.86 -5.94 16.07
C PRO A 107 -14.65 -4.73 16.62
N ILE A 108 -14.50 -3.54 16.03
CA ILE A 108 -14.92 -2.29 16.68
C ILE A 108 -16.37 -1.92 16.37
N VAL A 109 -16.88 -2.19 15.16
CA VAL A 109 -18.28 -1.84 14.81
C VAL A 109 -19.29 -2.75 15.53
N SER A 110 -18.90 -3.99 15.86
CA SER A 110 -19.71 -4.91 16.68
C SER A 110 -19.66 -4.57 18.18
N LEU A 111 -18.67 -3.81 18.63
CA LEU A 111 -18.54 -3.33 20.01
C LEU A 111 -19.24 -1.97 20.24
N LEU A 112 -19.78 -1.36 19.18
CA LEU A 112 -20.54 -0.11 19.20
C LEU A 112 -22.06 -0.32 19.02
N LYS A 113 -22.51 -1.57 19.05
CA LYS A 113 -23.90 -1.97 19.26
C LYS A 113 -24.06 -2.43 20.69
#